data_AF-A0AAV2IBJ1-F1
#
_entry.id   AF-A0AAV2IBJ1-F1
#
_cell.length_a   1.000
_cell.length_b   1.000
_cell.length_c   1.000
_cell.angle_alpha   90.00
_cell.angle_beta   90.00
_cell.angle_gamma   90.00
#
_symmetry.space_group_name_H-M   'P 1'
#
loop_
_entity.id
_entity.type
_entity.pdbx_description
1 polymer ?
#
loop_
_entity_poly.entity_id
_entity_poly.type
_entity_poly.pdbx_seq_one_letter_code
_entity_poly.pdbx_strand_id
1 'polypeptide(L)'
;MTPSNQHSVLFHLMDQPAPLKPDLKCEADRFLPVEHDCAFCGKTSFNMKACTRCWWAKYCGQTCQQNHWNHHKRECRADAQRNSFYKGGRIVEMAMLPSDDHLDPSVDENALSPGTDSFEAYINEDAIFLDLDKCPKNGYNDHADFIAVKEFSIKNLPAEIRLACVADYILAESKTTVRVLVKWTSKNRPDQDSCARFRGTRNTRTASGKYVLDNPHDIQTKDCPIPLCHRKRDLGPNHKIYEGDLKIFTNKHVLYDEDELNRTVVDFFYDSHDRKGVAREYATKLFYTKPSSDKTFLKVTIHDADLLQKLEQIDTNKCQCFQKLPPSVLRRMSAFAIVISHPHGLPKKVSIGRVVKVTEENLTDETIANAKSAADLERIWFVSRREEDYRNFMAGLGKFNLPVYKVWYDTPTCQGSSGAPVIFGARQCNGIWGPYMAFHSAYDVDSKLNYFKVVRFMD
;
A
#
# COMPACT_ATOMS: atom_id res chain seq x y z
N MET A 1 36.73 -20.31 -13.40
CA MET A 1 36.13 -21.04 -12.28
C MET A 1 35.24 -20.07 -11.52
N THR A 2 33.96 -20.40 -11.43
CA THR A 2 32.85 -19.58 -10.89
C THR A 2 33.03 -19.25 -9.40
N PRO A 3 32.68 -18.04 -8.91
CA PRO A 3 32.52 -17.80 -7.49
C PRO A 3 31.11 -18.20 -7.04
N SER A 4 31.08 -18.92 -5.94
CA SER A 4 29.90 -19.37 -5.21
C SER A 4 29.16 -18.21 -4.55
N ASN A 5 27.86 -18.07 -4.81
CA ASN A 5 26.94 -17.26 -4.02
C ASN A 5 26.79 -17.87 -2.61
N GLN A 6 27.32 -17.20 -1.59
CA GLN A 6 26.95 -17.43 -0.20
C GLN A 6 25.97 -16.34 0.23
N HIS A 7 24.72 -16.73 0.46
CA HIS A 7 23.75 -15.91 1.19
C HIS A 7 24.18 -15.85 2.66
N SER A 8 24.59 -14.67 3.15
CA SER A 8 24.85 -14.44 4.57
C SER A 8 23.58 -13.97 5.29
N VAL A 9 23.06 -14.81 6.18
CA VAL A 9 22.01 -14.45 7.15
C VAL A 9 22.68 -13.69 8.30
N LEU A 10 22.29 -12.44 8.56
CA LEU A 10 23.08 -11.50 9.37
C LEU A 10 22.58 -11.24 10.80
N PHE A 11 21.77 -12.13 11.40
CA PHE A 11 21.46 -12.05 12.84
C PHE A 11 21.28 -13.42 13.51
N HIS A 12 22.14 -13.70 14.49
CA HIS A 12 21.92 -14.73 15.52
C HIS A 12 21.68 -13.98 16.84
N LEU A 13 20.42 -13.91 17.28
CA LEU A 13 20.06 -13.39 18.60
C LEU A 13 20.39 -14.49 19.62
N MET A 14 21.52 -14.37 20.32
CA MET A 14 21.80 -15.18 21.51
C MET A 14 21.16 -14.53 22.73
N ASP A 15 20.05 -15.11 23.17
CA ASP A 15 19.85 -15.51 24.57
C ASP A 15 19.14 -16.87 24.51
N GLN A 16 19.72 -17.88 25.13
CA GLN A 16 19.18 -19.24 25.10
C GLN A 16 17.82 -19.27 25.82
N PRO A 17 16.76 -19.82 25.22
CA PRO A 17 15.55 -20.15 25.96
C PRO A 17 15.83 -21.31 26.92
N ALA A 18 15.21 -21.24 28.09
CA ALA A 18 15.15 -22.31 29.09
C ALA A 18 14.81 -23.68 28.44
N PRO A 19 15.28 -24.81 29.02
CA PRO A 19 15.13 -26.12 28.39
C PRO A 19 13.66 -26.44 28.11
N LEU A 20 13.38 -26.66 26.83
CA LEU A 20 12.11 -27.16 26.33
C LEU A 20 11.80 -28.51 26.96
N LYS A 21 10.56 -28.68 27.41
CA LYS A 21 10.03 -29.95 27.91
C LYS A 21 10.22 -31.03 26.84
N PRO A 22 10.72 -32.23 27.20
CA PRO A 22 10.85 -33.34 26.26
C PRO A 22 9.46 -33.95 26.07
N ASP A 23 8.77 -33.61 24.98
CA ASP A 23 7.78 -34.48 24.29
C ASP A 23 6.99 -33.76 23.16
N LEU A 24 7.64 -32.92 22.35
CA LEU A 24 7.11 -32.63 21.01
C LEU A 24 8.15 -33.02 19.96
N LYS A 25 7.88 -34.15 19.30
CA LYS A 25 8.61 -34.58 18.11
C LYS A 25 8.56 -33.48 17.04
N CYS A 26 9.72 -33.22 16.46
CA CYS A 26 9.95 -32.41 15.28
C CYS A 26 9.07 -32.89 14.11
N GLU A 27 8.30 -31.99 13.48
CA GLU A 27 7.75 -32.16 12.13
C GLU A 27 8.12 -30.96 11.23
N ALA A 28 9.33 -30.42 11.38
CA ALA A 28 9.89 -29.36 10.54
C ALA A 28 10.46 -29.89 9.19
N ASP A 29 9.96 -31.02 8.69
CA ASP A 29 10.42 -31.68 7.45
C ASP A 29 9.32 -31.79 6.39
N ARG A 30 8.41 -30.82 6.28
CA ARG A 30 7.55 -30.70 5.10
C ARG A 30 7.59 -29.29 4.53
N PHE A 31 7.62 -29.22 3.21
CA PHE A 31 7.61 -28.03 2.34
C PHE A 31 8.99 -27.54 1.86
N LEU A 32 9.75 -28.49 1.27
CA LEU A 32 10.52 -28.17 0.06
C LEU A 32 9.55 -27.96 -1.12
N PRO A 33 9.90 -27.17 -2.15
CA PRO A 33 9.05 -26.97 -3.33
C PRO A 33 8.68 -28.34 -3.94
N VAL A 34 7.38 -28.63 -4.02
CA VAL A 34 6.90 -29.91 -4.53
C VAL A 34 6.93 -29.85 -6.05
N GLU A 35 7.78 -30.67 -6.66
CA GLU A 35 7.75 -30.88 -8.09
C GLU A 35 6.41 -31.52 -8.50
N HIS A 36 5.89 -31.14 -9.65
CA HIS A 36 4.64 -31.70 -10.15
C HIS A 36 4.87 -32.53 -11.40
N ASP A 37 4.16 -33.65 -11.49
CA ASP A 37 4.21 -34.52 -12.66
C ASP A 37 3.21 -34.05 -13.72
N CYS A 38 3.65 -34.09 -14.97
CA CYS A 38 2.78 -33.87 -16.11
C CYS A 38 1.77 -35.00 -16.18
N ALA A 39 0.48 -34.67 -16.05
CA ALA A 39 -0.62 -35.63 -16.09
C ALA A 39 -0.73 -36.40 -17.41
N PHE A 40 0.04 -36.01 -18.45
CA PHE A 40 0.15 -36.75 -19.70
C PHE A 40 1.45 -37.56 -19.80
N CYS A 41 2.61 -36.90 -19.70
CA CYS A 41 3.90 -37.52 -20.01
C CYS A 41 4.72 -37.94 -18.79
N GLY A 42 4.21 -37.70 -17.58
CA GLY A 42 4.83 -38.12 -16.32
C GLY A 42 6.13 -37.39 -15.95
N LYS A 43 6.63 -36.48 -16.79
CA LYS A 43 7.81 -35.68 -16.46
C LYS A 43 7.53 -34.79 -15.25
N THR A 44 8.54 -34.59 -14.42
CA THR A 44 8.45 -33.85 -13.16
C THR A 44 9.12 -32.48 -13.30
N SER A 45 8.45 -31.39 -12.91
CA SER A 45 8.99 -30.03 -13.02
C SER A 45 8.25 -29.03 -12.13
N PHE A 46 8.91 -27.92 -11.79
CA PHE A 46 8.34 -26.83 -10.99
C PHE A 46 7.43 -25.89 -11.81
N ASN A 47 7.63 -25.77 -13.12
CA ASN A 47 6.97 -24.76 -13.98
C ASN A 47 5.92 -25.37 -14.93
N MET A 48 4.97 -26.12 -14.39
CA MET A 48 3.93 -26.77 -15.19
C MET A 48 2.68 -25.90 -15.36
N LYS A 49 2.07 -25.97 -16.55
CA LYS A 49 0.82 -25.28 -16.87
C LYS A 49 -0.38 -26.11 -16.40
N ALA A 50 -1.25 -25.51 -15.60
CA ALA A 50 -2.46 -26.16 -15.12
C ALA A 50 -3.59 -26.12 -16.18
N CYS A 51 -4.50 -27.10 -16.14
CA CYS A 51 -5.74 -27.08 -16.91
C CYS A 51 -6.55 -25.83 -16.52
N THR A 52 -6.88 -24.97 -17.47
CA THR A 52 -7.59 -23.71 -17.21
C THR A 52 -9.02 -23.88 -16.67
N ARG A 53 -9.58 -25.10 -16.76
CA ARG A 53 -10.93 -25.42 -16.29
C ARG A 53 -10.95 -25.94 -14.85
N CYS A 54 -10.15 -26.97 -14.53
CA CYS A 54 -10.17 -27.61 -13.21
C CYS A 54 -8.94 -27.29 -12.35
N TRP A 55 -7.87 -26.74 -12.94
CA TRP A 55 -6.61 -26.33 -12.30
C TRP A 55 -5.81 -27.45 -11.60
N TRP A 56 -6.35 -28.67 -11.52
CA TRP A 56 -5.72 -29.83 -10.89
C TRP A 56 -4.71 -30.52 -11.80
N ALA A 57 -5.10 -30.84 -13.03
CA ALA A 57 -4.20 -31.51 -13.96
C ALA A 57 -3.14 -30.53 -14.47
N LYS A 58 -1.86 -30.86 -14.28
CA LYS A 58 -0.71 -30.05 -14.68
C LYS A 58 0.00 -30.69 -15.87
N TYR A 59 0.54 -29.85 -16.75
CA TYR A 59 1.14 -30.27 -18.01
C TYR A 59 2.43 -29.50 -18.29
N CYS A 60 3.38 -30.16 -18.94
CA CYS A 60 4.56 -29.47 -19.47
C CYS A 60 4.19 -28.36 -20.46
N GLY A 61 3.06 -28.50 -21.16
CA GLY A 61 2.60 -27.54 -22.15
C GLY A 61 1.30 -27.95 -22.83
N GLN A 62 0.84 -27.12 -23.77
CA GLN A 62 -0.45 -27.27 -24.45
C GLN A 62 -0.58 -28.61 -25.19
N THR A 63 0.49 -29.11 -25.79
CA THR A 63 0.50 -30.42 -26.47
C THR A 63 0.16 -31.57 -25.53
N CYS A 64 0.77 -31.59 -24.33
CA CYS A 64 0.48 -32.61 -23.31
C CYS A 64 -0.96 -32.49 -22.79
N GLN A 65 -1.47 -31.27 -22.64
CA GLN A 65 -2.86 -31.04 -22.22
C GLN A 65 -3.87 -31.54 -23.27
N GLN A 66 -3.63 -31.26 -24.56
CA GLN A 66 -4.50 -31.69 -25.65
C GLN A 66 -4.54 -33.22 -25.77
N ASN A 67 -3.38 -33.88 -25.65
CA ASN A 67 -3.31 -35.33 -25.74
C ASN A 67 -3.99 -36.04 -24.55
N HIS A 68 -3.92 -35.45 -23.34
CA HIS A 68 -4.61 -36.00 -22.17
C HIS A 68 -6.13 -35.72 -22.15
N TRP A 69 -6.62 -34.78 -22.97
CA TRP A 69 -7.98 -34.27 -22.88
C TRP A 69 -9.07 -35.35 -23.01
N ASN A 70 -8.86 -36.36 -23.86
CA ASN A 70 -9.85 -37.41 -24.06
C ASN A 70 -10.13 -38.25 -22.81
N HIS A 71 -9.14 -38.40 -21.94
CA HIS A 71 -9.26 -39.08 -20.66
C HIS A 71 -9.69 -38.10 -19.56
N HIS A 72 -9.03 -36.94 -19.50
CA HIS A 72 -9.27 -35.94 -18.47
C HIS A 72 -10.67 -35.31 -18.52
N LYS A 73 -11.30 -35.18 -19.70
CA LYS A 73 -12.56 -34.41 -19.88
C LYS A 73 -13.71 -34.86 -18.99
N ARG A 74 -13.79 -36.15 -18.62
CA ARG A 74 -14.86 -36.68 -17.77
C ARG A 74 -14.65 -36.28 -16.31
N GLU A 75 -13.44 -36.44 -15.81
CA GLU A 75 -13.02 -36.02 -14.47
C GLU A 75 -13.09 -34.49 -14.32
N CYS A 76 -12.63 -33.77 -15.34
CA CYS A 76 -12.70 -32.30 -15.41
C CYS A 76 -14.14 -31.76 -15.32
N ARG A 77 -15.15 -32.55 -15.69
CA ARG A 77 -16.57 -32.19 -15.64
C ARG A 77 -17.27 -32.63 -14.35
N ALA A 78 -16.83 -33.71 -13.72
CA ALA A 78 -17.44 -34.24 -12.50
C ALA A 78 -17.19 -33.38 -11.25
N ASP A 79 -16.12 -32.57 -11.25
CA ASP A 79 -15.66 -31.81 -10.07
C ASP A 79 -16.30 -30.41 -9.92
N ALA A 80 -17.56 -30.23 -10.34
CA ALA A 80 -18.27 -28.94 -10.26
C ALA A 80 -18.48 -28.45 -8.81
N GLN A 81 -18.46 -29.34 -7.81
CA GLN A 81 -18.60 -29.01 -6.40
C GLN A 81 -17.28 -28.66 -5.68
N ARG A 82 -16.11 -28.86 -6.31
CA ARG A 82 -14.81 -28.35 -5.79
C ARG A 82 -14.44 -26.95 -6.31
N ASN A 83 -15.24 -26.40 -7.22
CA ASN A 83 -15.14 -25.02 -7.70
C ASN A 83 -15.46 -23.95 -6.63
N SER A 84 -15.87 -24.35 -5.42
CA SER A 84 -16.13 -23.47 -4.27
C SER A 84 -14.89 -23.16 -3.42
N PHE A 85 -13.80 -23.95 -3.51
CA PHE A 85 -12.61 -23.77 -2.66
C PHE A 85 -11.41 -23.08 -3.34
N TYR A 86 -11.46 -22.83 -4.65
CA TYR A 86 -10.35 -22.23 -5.41
C TYR A 86 -10.77 -21.06 -6.34
N LYS A 87 -11.72 -20.21 -5.94
CA LYS A 87 -11.92 -18.90 -6.60
C LYS A 87 -10.96 -17.83 -6.04
N GLY A 88 -9.66 -18.15 -5.98
CA GLY A 88 -8.58 -17.26 -5.56
C GLY A 88 -7.95 -16.49 -6.73
N GLY A 89 -8.76 -15.71 -7.47
CA GLY A 89 -8.22 -14.97 -8.62
C GLY A 89 -9.20 -14.21 -9.50
N ARG A 90 -10.29 -13.63 -8.96
CA ARG A 90 -11.04 -12.54 -9.62
C ARG A 90 -11.56 -11.54 -8.59
N ILE A 91 -11.47 -10.27 -8.96
CA ILE A 91 -12.28 -9.18 -8.37
C ILE A 91 -13.74 -9.51 -8.67
N VAL A 92 -14.61 -9.32 -7.69
CA VAL A 92 -16.07 -9.49 -7.81
C VAL A 92 -16.58 -8.44 -8.80
N GLU A 93 -17.18 -8.87 -9.91
CA GLU A 93 -18.05 -8.01 -10.72
C GLU A 93 -19.23 -7.59 -9.84
N MET A 94 -19.33 -6.31 -9.50
CA MET A 94 -20.63 -5.74 -9.16
C MET A 94 -21.38 -5.57 -10.47
N ALA A 95 -22.51 -6.25 -10.62
CA ALA A 95 -23.46 -5.91 -11.65
C ALA A 95 -23.85 -4.44 -11.43
N MET A 96 -23.41 -3.58 -12.34
CA MET A 96 -24.11 -2.32 -12.57
C MET A 96 -25.54 -2.68 -12.94
N LEU A 97 -26.51 -2.01 -12.32
CA LEU A 97 -27.89 -2.03 -12.80
C LEU A 97 -27.86 -1.84 -14.32
N PRO A 98 -28.68 -2.59 -15.07
CA PRO A 98 -28.70 -2.48 -16.52
C PRO A 98 -28.88 -1.01 -16.91
N SER A 99 -28.07 -0.58 -17.87
CA SER A 99 -28.37 0.61 -18.66
C SER A 99 -29.77 0.43 -19.22
N ASP A 100 -30.65 1.39 -18.96
CA ASP A 100 -31.98 1.45 -19.57
C ASP A 100 -31.83 1.54 -21.10
N ASP A 101 -31.80 0.37 -21.75
CA ASP A 101 -31.93 0.21 -23.22
C ASP A 101 -33.39 -0.11 -23.61
N HIS A 102 -34.35 0.32 -22.80
CA HIS A 102 -35.76 0.33 -23.15
C HIS A 102 -36.27 1.77 -23.21
N LEU A 103 -35.82 2.48 -24.24
CA LEU A 103 -36.56 3.63 -24.76
C LEU A 103 -37.87 3.12 -25.36
N ASP A 104 -38.97 3.41 -24.67
CA ASP A 104 -40.31 3.51 -25.24
C ASP A 104 -40.27 4.60 -26.35
N PRO A 105 -40.61 4.28 -27.61
CA PRO A 105 -40.48 5.22 -28.74
C PRO A 105 -41.60 6.27 -28.80
N SER A 106 -42.11 6.77 -27.67
CA SER A 106 -43.26 7.68 -27.64
C SER A 106 -43.02 9.03 -26.96
N VAL A 107 -41.78 9.45 -26.73
CA VAL A 107 -41.50 10.77 -26.12
C VAL A 107 -40.85 11.74 -27.11
N ASP A 108 -41.57 12.83 -27.33
CA ASP A 108 -41.39 13.95 -28.25
C ASP A 108 -39.95 14.52 -28.34
N GLU A 109 -39.39 14.58 -29.56
CA GLU A 109 -38.02 15.00 -29.87
C GLU A 109 -37.73 16.51 -29.71
N ASN A 110 -38.63 17.30 -29.11
CA ASN A 110 -38.47 18.76 -29.03
C ASN A 110 -38.25 19.36 -27.62
N ALA A 111 -37.77 18.58 -26.65
CA ALA A 111 -37.44 19.10 -25.32
C ALA A 111 -35.95 18.94 -24.94
N LEU A 112 -35.03 19.42 -25.79
CA LEU A 112 -33.63 19.62 -25.42
C LEU A 112 -33.48 20.97 -24.71
N SER A 113 -33.48 20.95 -23.37
CA SER A 113 -32.80 21.98 -22.59
C SER A 113 -31.33 21.62 -22.38
N PRO A 114 -30.38 22.53 -22.65
CA PRO A 114 -28.97 22.27 -22.44
C PRO A 114 -28.64 22.50 -20.97
N GLY A 115 -28.28 21.42 -20.25
CA GLY A 115 -27.53 21.55 -19.01
C GLY A 115 -27.88 20.55 -17.93
N THR A 116 -27.26 19.37 -17.97
CA THR A 116 -26.93 18.56 -16.77
C THR A 116 -25.81 17.58 -17.14
N ASP A 117 -24.59 18.09 -17.32
CA ASP A 117 -23.38 17.27 -17.21
C ASP A 117 -22.87 17.40 -15.76
N SER A 118 -23.70 16.97 -14.80
CA SER A 118 -23.32 16.96 -13.40
C SER A 118 -22.40 15.76 -13.15
N PHE A 119 -21.12 16.07 -12.96
CA PHE A 119 -20.02 15.16 -12.60
C PHE A 119 -20.28 14.31 -11.32
N GLU A 120 -21.39 14.51 -10.64
CA GLU A 120 -21.84 13.78 -9.44
C GLU A 120 -22.99 12.81 -9.76
N ALA A 121 -22.77 11.90 -10.71
CA ALA A 121 -23.47 10.61 -10.59
C ALA A 121 -22.98 10.00 -9.27
N TYR A 122 -23.86 10.01 -8.26
CA TYR A 122 -23.67 9.38 -6.96
C TYR A 122 -23.33 7.89 -7.18
N ILE A 123 -22.04 7.59 -7.39
CA ILE A 123 -21.53 6.27 -7.10
C ILE A 123 -21.76 6.15 -5.60
N ASN A 124 -22.67 5.27 -5.20
CA ASN A 124 -22.88 4.93 -3.81
C ASN A 124 -21.53 4.44 -3.27
N GLU A 125 -20.74 5.34 -2.65
CA GLU A 125 -19.40 5.03 -2.15
C GLU A 125 -19.47 3.92 -1.10
N ASP A 126 -20.65 3.73 -0.49
CA ASP A 126 -20.95 2.64 0.44
C ASP A 126 -21.22 1.29 -0.25
N ALA A 127 -21.45 1.28 -1.56
CA ALA A 127 -21.54 0.05 -2.35
C ALA A 127 -20.15 -0.42 -2.85
N ILE A 128 -19.09 0.38 -2.71
CA ILE A 128 -17.70 0.03 -3.07
C ILE A 128 -17.10 -0.96 -2.07
N PHE A 129 -17.73 -1.15 -0.91
CA PHE A 129 -17.24 -2.07 0.10
C PHE A 129 -17.32 -3.50 -0.41
N LEU A 130 -16.14 -4.11 -0.62
CA LEU A 130 -16.05 -5.56 -0.66
C LEU A 130 -16.73 -6.08 0.60
N ASP A 131 -17.76 -6.89 0.42
CA ASP A 131 -18.21 -7.85 1.40
C ASP A 131 -16.95 -8.49 2.02
N LEU A 132 -16.70 -8.24 3.30
CA LEU A 132 -15.47 -8.67 3.98
C LEU A 132 -15.29 -10.19 3.84
N ASP A 133 -16.42 -10.90 3.76
CA ASP A 133 -16.49 -12.34 3.55
C ASP A 133 -15.94 -12.76 2.17
N LYS A 134 -15.96 -11.85 1.18
CA LYS A 134 -15.44 -12.04 -0.19
C LYS A 134 -14.03 -11.50 -0.38
N CYS A 135 -13.39 -10.97 0.66
CA CYS A 135 -12.00 -10.53 0.55
C CYS A 135 -11.10 -11.72 0.15
N PRO A 136 -10.28 -11.64 -0.92
CA PRO A 136 -9.39 -12.73 -1.32
C PRO A 136 -8.33 -13.09 -0.28
N LYS A 137 -8.10 -12.20 0.69
CA LYS A 137 -7.20 -12.44 1.83
C LYS A 137 -7.94 -12.91 3.08
N ASN A 138 -9.26 -13.05 3.04
CA ASN A 138 -10.04 -13.61 4.14
C ASN A 138 -9.59 -15.07 4.38
N GLY A 139 -9.11 -15.37 5.59
CA GLY A 139 -8.51 -16.67 5.95
C GLY A 139 -6.97 -16.72 5.96
N TYR A 140 -6.28 -15.73 5.38
CA TYR A 140 -4.81 -15.56 5.51
C TYR A 140 -4.46 -14.30 6.32
N ASN A 141 -5.26 -13.25 6.17
CA ASN A 141 -5.26 -12.07 7.02
C ASN A 141 -6.61 -12.03 7.70
N ASP A 142 -6.66 -12.41 8.98
CA ASP A 142 -7.90 -12.38 9.73
C ASP A 142 -8.34 -10.92 9.87
N HIS A 143 -9.54 -10.62 9.37
CA HIS A 143 -10.07 -9.27 9.49
C HIS A 143 -10.36 -8.89 10.95
N ALA A 144 -10.46 -9.88 11.84
CA ALA A 144 -10.57 -9.68 13.28
C ALA A 144 -9.35 -8.96 13.89
N ASP A 145 -8.19 -9.02 13.23
CA ASP A 145 -6.97 -8.35 13.69
C ASP A 145 -6.91 -6.86 13.31
N PHE A 146 -7.88 -6.35 12.54
CA PHE A 146 -7.98 -4.93 12.23
C PHE A 146 -8.65 -4.17 13.37
N ILE A 147 -7.84 -3.43 14.14
CA ILE A 147 -8.32 -2.62 15.24
C ILE A 147 -8.78 -1.27 14.70
N ALA A 148 -10.01 -0.84 15.00
CA ALA A 148 -10.44 0.50 14.65
C ALA A 148 -9.51 1.54 15.29
N VAL A 149 -9.07 2.56 14.56
CA VAL A 149 -8.12 3.54 15.12
C VAL A 149 -8.66 4.23 16.38
N LYS A 150 -9.99 4.40 16.49
CA LYS A 150 -10.68 4.96 17.66
C LYS A 150 -10.71 4.01 18.87
N GLU A 151 -10.56 2.71 18.64
CA GLU A 151 -10.54 1.66 19.66
C GLU A 151 -9.11 1.24 20.04
N PHE A 152 -8.11 1.69 19.27
CA PHE A 152 -6.72 1.37 19.51
C PHE A 152 -6.24 1.95 20.84
N SER A 153 -5.60 1.11 21.65
CA SER A 153 -5.04 1.46 22.94
C SER A 153 -3.75 0.70 23.20
N ILE A 154 -3.04 1.07 24.27
CA ILE A 154 -1.86 0.35 24.74
C ILE A 154 -2.11 -1.15 24.95
N LYS A 155 -3.34 -1.58 25.29
CA LYS A 155 -3.67 -2.98 25.53
C LYS A 155 -3.55 -3.84 24.26
N ASN A 156 -3.71 -3.22 23.09
CA ASN A 156 -3.58 -3.89 21.81
C ASN A 156 -2.11 -4.18 21.44
N LEU A 157 -1.14 -3.59 22.15
CA LEU A 157 0.27 -3.79 21.85
C LEU A 157 0.80 -5.14 22.37
N PRO A 158 1.71 -5.79 21.62
CA PRO A 158 2.53 -6.89 22.11
C PRO A 158 3.27 -6.52 23.39
N ALA A 159 3.43 -7.47 24.30
CA ALA A 159 4.00 -7.23 25.64
C ALA A 159 5.38 -6.55 25.60
N GLU A 160 6.19 -6.88 24.60
CA GLU A 160 7.57 -6.41 24.40
C GLU A 160 7.66 -4.91 24.09
N ILE A 161 6.58 -4.34 23.53
CA ILE A 161 6.46 -2.93 23.15
C ILE A 161 5.24 -2.25 23.77
N ARG A 162 4.61 -2.86 24.78
CA ARG A 162 3.41 -2.36 25.46
C ARG A 162 3.74 -1.19 26.39
N LEU A 163 4.04 -0.05 25.80
CA LEU A 163 4.42 1.19 26.50
C LEU A 163 3.54 2.34 26.03
N ALA A 164 3.21 3.27 26.93
CA ALA A 164 2.36 4.42 26.62
C ALA A 164 2.95 5.25 25.48
N CYS A 165 4.25 5.53 25.51
CA CYS A 165 4.93 6.29 24.45
C CYS A 165 4.85 5.63 23.07
N VAL A 166 4.79 4.29 22.99
CA VAL A 166 4.61 3.57 21.73
C VAL A 166 3.19 3.74 21.21
N ALA A 167 2.19 3.58 22.08
CA ALA A 167 0.78 3.80 21.72
C ALA A 167 0.55 5.27 21.27
N ASP A 168 1.10 6.23 22.00
CA ASP A 168 1.02 7.66 21.66
C ASP A 168 1.62 7.94 20.29
N TYR A 169 2.79 7.35 19.99
CA TYR A 169 3.42 7.51 18.69
C TYR A 169 2.60 6.89 17.55
N ILE A 170 2.05 5.69 17.73
CA ILE A 170 1.17 5.04 16.74
C ILE A 170 -0.07 5.89 16.47
N LEU A 171 -0.72 6.40 17.52
CA LEU A 171 -1.89 7.27 17.39
C LEU A 171 -1.52 8.60 16.71
N ALA A 172 -0.36 9.18 17.01
CA ALA A 172 0.12 10.38 16.34
C ALA A 172 0.43 10.13 14.85
N GLU A 173 1.11 9.03 14.52
CA GLU A 173 1.38 8.60 13.14
C GLU A 173 0.08 8.33 12.37
N SER A 174 -0.95 7.78 13.03
CA SER A 174 -2.23 7.45 12.40
C SER A 174 -2.98 8.67 11.86
N LYS A 175 -2.74 9.85 12.44
CA LYS A 175 -3.31 11.11 11.97
C LYS A 175 -2.68 11.56 10.65
N THR A 176 -1.51 11.03 10.30
CA THR A 176 -0.85 11.28 9.00
C THR A 176 -1.32 10.36 7.87
N THR A 177 -2.04 9.30 8.21
CA THR A 177 -2.59 8.36 7.25
C THR A 177 -3.86 8.92 6.61
N VAL A 178 -3.91 8.89 5.28
CA VAL A 178 -5.04 9.36 4.47
C VAL A 178 -5.60 8.20 3.64
N ARG A 179 -6.88 8.32 3.24
CA ARG A 179 -7.48 7.43 2.25
C ARG A 179 -7.35 8.08 0.87
N VAL A 180 -6.87 7.31 -0.10
CA VAL A 180 -6.75 7.73 -1.50
C VAL A 180 -7.80 6.99 -2.32
N LEU A 181 -8.58 7.72 -3.12
CA LEU A 181 -9.61 7.18 -4.00
C LEU A 181 -9.30 7.59 -5.44
N VAL A 182 -8.95 6.61 -6.27
CA VAL A 182 -8.67 6.81 -7.69
C VAL A 182 -9.90 6.40 -8.49
N LYS A 183 -10.65 7.35 -9.03
CA LYS A 183 -11.97 7.13 -9.66
C LYS A 183 -11.91 6.80 -11.16
N TRP A 184 -10.70 6.61 -11.69
CA TRP A 184 -10.46 6.37 -13.11
C TRP A 184 -9.25 5.47 -13.32
N THR A 185 -9.28 4.70 -14.40
CA THR A 185 -8.12 3.94 -14.84
C THR A 185 -7.67 4.44 -16.20
N SER A 186 -6.44 4.93 -16.27
CA SER A 186 -5.90 5.52 -17.50
C SER A 186 -5.84 4.48 -18.61
N LYS A 187 -6.12 4.93 -19.84
CA LYS A 187 -5.97 4.10 -21.06
C LYS A 187 -4.52 3.72 -21.33
N ASN A 188 -3.57 4.46 -20.75
CA ASN A 188 -2.13 4.29 -20.94
C ASN A 188 -1.47 3.34 -19.93
N ARG A 189 -2.25 2.74 -19.02
CA ARG A 189 -1.75 1.67 -18.13
C ARG A 189 -1.07 0.58 -18.99
N PRO A 190 0.10 0.03 -18.62
CA PRO A 190 0.77 -1.05 -19.38
C PRO A 190 0.02 -2.39 -19.28
N ASP A 191 0.18 -3.31 -20.25
CA ASP A 191 -0.58 -4.58 -20.28
C ASP A 191 -0.29 -5.50 -19.09
N GLN A 192 0.92 -5.41 -18.57
CA GLN A 192 1.38 -6.15 -17.40
C GLN A 192 0.83 -5.58 -16.07
N ASP A 193 0.17 -4.42 -16.08
CA ASP A 193 -0.39 -3.83 -14.87
C ASP A 193 -1.66 -4.57 -14.45
N SER A 194 -1.80 -4.84 -13.15
CA SER A 194 -2.99 -5.48 -12.56
C SER A 194 -4.33 -4.78 -12.91
N CYS A 195 -4.27 -3.48 -13.21
CA CYS A 195 -5.39 -2.63 -13.56
C CYS A 195 -5.54 -2.41 -15.07
N ALA A 196 -4.69 -3.00 -15.93
CA ALA A 196 -4.75 -2.87 -17.38
C ALA A 196 -6.13 -3.22 -17.96
N ARG A 197 -6.80 -4.22 -17.38
CA ARG A 197 -8.15 -4.64 -17.79
C ARG A 197 -9.25 -3.60 -17.52
N PHE A 198 -8.97 -2.57 -16.73
CA PHE A 198 -9.93 -1.54 -16.35
C PHE A 198 -9.70 -0.21 -17.09
N ARG A 199 -8.76 -0.16 -18.04
CA ARG A 199 -8.48 1.04 -18.87
C ARG A 199 -9.77 1.69 -19.38
N GLY A 200 -9.87 3.00 -19.19
CA GLY A 200 -11.01 3.78 -19.66
C GLY A 200 -12.30 3.59 -18.85
N THR A 201 -12.25 2.92 -17.70
CA THR A 201 -13.42 2.72 -16.82
C THR A 201 -13.38 3.64 -15.60
N ARG A 202 -14.55 3.89 -15.02
CA ARG A 202 -14.75 4.66 -13.78
C ARG A 202 -14.74 3.79 -12.51
N ASN A 203 -14.14 2.60 -12.59
CA ASN A 203 -14.03 1.71 -11.44
C ASN A 203 -13.14 2.36 -10.38
N THR A 204 -13.75 2.71 -9.24
CA THR A 204 -13.03 3.38 -8.16
C THR A 204 -12.14 2.38 -7.44
N ARG A 205 -10.87 2.74 -7.30
CA ARG A 205 -9.87 1.99 -6.52
C ARG A 205 -9.56 2.75 -5.25
N THR A 206 -9.42 2.00 -4.17
CA THR A 206 -9.10 2.56 -2.85
C THR A 206 -7.68 2.17 -2.48
N ALA A 207 -7.02 3.07 -1.78
CA ALA A 207 -5.67 2.89 -1.26
C ALA A 207 -5.48 3.72 0.00
N SER A 208 -4.34 3.51 0.63
CA SER A 208 -3.87 4.31 1.74
C SER A 208 -2.74 5.21 1.25
N GLY A 209 -2.51 6.28 1.98
CA GLY A 209 -1.37 7.13 1.78
C GLY A 209 -0.93 7.74 3.09
N LYS A 210 0.18 8.46 3.04
CA LYS A 210 0.66 9.30 4.14
C LYS A 210 0.87 10.70 3.61
N TYR A 211 0.38 11.70 4.32
CA TYR A 211 0.78 13.06 4.01
C TYR A 211 2.18 13.35 4.54
N VAL A 212 2.94 14.11 3.77
CA VAL A 212 4.25 14.66 4.10
C VAL A 212 4.11 16.15 3.92
N LEU A 213 4.29 16.89 5.01
CA LEU A 213 4.26 18.34 4.99
C LEU A 213 5.70 18.83 5.15
N ASP A 214 6.24 19.33 4.06
CA ASP A 214 7.54 20.00 4.06
C ASP A 214 7.30 21.50 4.21
N ASN A 215 8.16 22.19 4.97
CA ASN A 215 8.20 23.66 5.05
C ASN A 215 6.84 24.37 5.27
N PRO A 216 6.18 24.14 6.41
CA PRO A 216 4.88 24.74 6.70
C PRO A 216 4.88 26.27 6.79
N HIS A 217 6.05 26.91 6.83
CA HIS A 217 6.16 28.37 6.97
C HIS A 217 6.07 29.15 5.64
N ASP A 218 6.10 28.47 4.49
CA ASP A 218 5.95 29.10 3.15
C ASP A 218 4.58 28.79 2.54
N ILE A 219 3.52 29.13 3.28
CA ILE A 219 2.14 28.98 2.79
C ILE A 219 1.76 30.20 1.97
N GLN A 220 1.44 29.95 0.71
CA GLN A 220 0.97 30.99 -0.20
C GLN A 220 -0.54 30.85 -0.41
N THR A 221 -1.27 31.94 -0.22
CA THR A 221 -2.68 31.99 -0.60
C THR A 221 -2.79 32.29 -2.08
N LYS A 222 -3.43 31.41 -2.85
CA LYS A 222 -3.59 31.55 -4.32
C LYS A 222 -5.05 31.35 -4.73
N ASP A 223 -5.40 31.83 -5.91
CA ASP A 223 -6.66 31.44 -6.55
C ASP A 223 -6.64 29.93 -6.86
N CYS A 224 -7.78 29.27 -6.65
CA CYS A 224 -7.87 27.85 -6.94
C CYS A 224 -7.63 27.58 -8.43
N PRO A 225 -6.64 26.74 -8.79
CA PRO A 225 -6.29 26.48 -10.18
C PRO A 225 -7.27 25.50 -10.86
N ILE A 226 -8.27 24.97 -10.15
CA ILE A 226 -9.16 23.91 -10.62
C ILE A 226 -10.42 24.53 -11.27
N PRO A 227 -10.59 24.45 -12.61
CA PRO A 227 -11.67 25.15 -13.31
C PRO A 227 -13.08 24.68 -12.92
N LEU A 228 -13.22 23.43 -12.46
CA LEU A 228 -14.48 22.86 -11.97
C LEU A 228 -14.31 22.33 -10.54
N CYS A 229 -13.73 23.15 -9.66
CA CYS A 229 -13.56 22.75 -8.27
C CYS A 229 -14.92 22.52 -7.59
N HIS A 230 -15.09 21.38 -6.93
CA HIS A 230 -16.29 21.06 -6.14
C HIS A 230 -16.56 22.08 -5.02
N ARG A 231 -15.50 22.72 -4.48
CA ARG A 231 -15.63 23.79 -3.49
C ARG A 231 -16.24 25.07 -4.04
N LYS A 232 -16.46 25.18 -5.37
CA LYS A 232 -17.17 26.33 -5.94
C LYS A 232 -18.58 26.48 -5.36
N ARG A 233 -19.24 25.38 -5.01
CA ARG A 233 -20.59 25.42 -4.42
C ARG A 233 -20.57 26.06 -3.03
N ASP A 234 -19.56 25.72 -2.23
CA ASP A 234 -19.53 26.09 -0.82
C ASP A 234 -18.70 27.36 -0.55
N LEU A 235 -17.67 27.62 -1.36
CA LEU A 235 -16.71 28.74 -1.20
C LEU A 235 -16.81 29.80 -2.31
N GLY A 236 -17.65 29.57 -3.34
CA GLY A 236 -17.83 30.49 -4.45
C GLY A 236 -16.81 30.35 -5.60
N PRO A 237 -16.98 31.09 -6.71
CA PRO A 237 -16.21 30.90 -7.95
C PRO A 237 -14.73 31.32 -7.84
N ASN A 238 -14.40 32.27 -6.96
CA ASN A 238 -13.05 32.84 -6.78
C ASN A 238 -12.43 32.40 -5.45
N HIS A 239 -12.77 31.20 -4.98
CA HIS A 239 -12.26 30.68 -3.73
C HIS A 239 -10.74 30.49 -3.77
N LYS A 240 -10.13 30.63 -2.60
CA LYS A 240 -8.68 30.53 -2.45
C LYS A 240 -8.26 29.11 -2.05
N ILE A 241 -7.01 28.80 -2.36
CA ILE A 241 -6.29 27.65 -1.83
C ILE A 241 -5.11 28.12 -1.01
N TYR A 242 -4.72 27.30 -0.05
CA TYR A 242 -3.53 27.46 0.79
C TYR A 242 -2.48 26.50 0.25
N GLU A 243 -1.56 27.04 -0.53
CA GLU A 243 -0.50 26.27 -1.16
C GLU A 243 0.71 26.19 -0.23
N GLY A 244 0.90 25.04 0.40
CA GLY A 244 2.16 24.64 1.05
C GLY A 244 2.83 23.49 0.29
N ASP A 245 3.99 23.03 0.78
CA ASP A 245 4.64 21.81 0.26
C ASP A 245 4.06 20.55 0.92
N LEU A 246 2.75 20.37 0.72
CA LEU A 246 2.01 19.18 1.13
C LEU A 246 1.99 18.14 0.00
N LYS A 247 2.57 16.98 0.28
CA LYS A 247 2.61 15.83 -0.62
C LYS A 247 1.87 14.65 0.02
N ILE A 248 1.18 13.86 -0.78
CA ILE A 248 0.69 12.54 -0.35
C ILE A 248 1.56 11.48 -1.00
N PHE A 249 2.14 10.62 -0.17
CA PHE A 249 2.78 9.41 -0.60
C PHE A 249 1.74 8.31 -0.83
N THR A 250 1.86 7.57 -1.94
CA THR A 250 1.20 6.27 -2.16
C THR A 250 2.01 5.44 -3.18
N ASN A 251 1.44 4.37 -3.73
CA ASN A 251 2.11 3.53 -4.72
C ASN A 251 1.77 3.88 -6.16
N LYS A 252 2.68 3.61 -7.10
CA LYS A 252 2.45 3.79 -8.54
C LYS A 252 1.42 2.82 -9.10
N HIS A 253 1.40 1.58 -8.61
CA HIS A 253 0.37 0.65 -9.04
C HIS A 253 -1.04 1.12 -8.63
N VAL A 254 -1.15 1.96 -7.59
CA VAL A 254 -2.42 2.62 -7.22
C VAL A 254 -2.71 3.77 -8.18
N LEU A 255 -1.76 4.68 -8.37
CA LEU A 255 -1.91 5.89 -9.18
C LEU A 255 -0.77 6.01 -10.19
N TYR A 256 -1.10 5.83 -11.48
CA TYR A 256 -0.11 5.62 -12.54
C TYR A 256 0.32 6.90 -13.25
N ASP A 257 -0.64 7.75 -13.64
CA ASP A 257 -0.38 8.95 -14.44
C ASP A 257 -1.33 10.11 -14.11
N GLU A 258 -1.11 11.24 -14.79
CA GLU A 258 -1.89 12.47 -14.63
C GLU A 258 -3.37 12.29 -15.04
N ASP A 259 -3.69 11.36 -15.94
CA ASP A 259 -5.09 11.09 -16.33
C ASP A 259 -5.90 10.47 -15.18
N GLU A 260 -5.28 9.59 -14.39
CA GLU A 260 -5.85 9.08 -13.15
C GLU A 260 -5.85 10.13 -12.03
N LEU A 261 -4.79 10.94 -11.94
CA LEU A 261 -4.65 11.98 -10.93
C LEU A 261 -5.82 12.97 -10.96
N ASN A 262 -6.21 13.41 -12.15
CA ASN A 262 -7.31 14.36 -12.37
C ASN A 262 -8.66 13.88 -11.79
N ARG A 263 -8.77 12.59 -11.45
CA ARG A 263 -9.97 11.97 -10.87
C ARG A 263 -9.64 11.27 -9.55
N THR A 264 -8.60 11.74 -8.87
CA THR A 264 -8.17 11.24 -7.58
C THR A 264 -8.53 12.21 -6.47
N VAL A 265 -9.15 11.69 -5.41
CA VAL A 265 -9.47 12.44 -4.19
C VAL A 265 -8.78 11.81 -2.99
N VAL A 266 -8.49 12.65 -2.00
CA VAL A 266 -7.81 12.29 -0.76
C VAL A 266 -8.69 12.68 0.41
N ASP A 267 -9.01 11.69 1.26
CA ASP A 267 -9.76 11.92 2.49
C ASP A 267 -8.80 11.88 3.68
N PHE A 268 -8.71 13.02 4.37
CA PHE A 268 -8.07 13.15 5.67
C PHE A 268 -9.04 12.74 6.78
N PHE A 269 -8.51 12.13 7.83
CA PHE A 269 -9.25 11.82 9.07
C PHE A 269 -10.49 10.90 8.90
N TYR A 270 -10.48 10.01 7.90
CA TYR A 270 -11.56 9.03 7.72
C TYR A 270 -11.48 7.87 8.74
N ASP A 271 -11.90 8.16 9.97
CA ASP A 271 -11.72 7.27 11.13
C ASP A 271 -12.99 6.49 11.50
N SER A 272 -14.15 6.84 10.94
CA SER A 272 -15.44 6.14 11.17
C SER A 272 -16.39 6.24 9.98
N HIS A 273 -17.36 5.32 9.93
CA HIS A 273 -18.38 5.24 8.87
C HIS A 273 -19.30 6.47 8.80
N ASP A 274 -19.48 7.18 9.92
CA ASP A 274 -20.24 8.43 9.96
C ASP A 274 -19.56 9.59 9.21
N ARG A 275 -18.30 9.41 8.77
CA ARG A 275 -17.47 10.40 8.08
C ARG A 275 -17.32 11.73 8.82
N LYS A 276 -17.57 11.74 10.13
CA LYS A 276 -17.53 12.96 10.93
C LYS A 276 -16.10 13.51 10.99
N GLY A 277 -15.93 14.76 10.54
CA GLY A 277 -14.63 15.45 10.55
C GLY A 277 -13.70 15.06 9.40
N VAL A 278 -14.19 14.32 8.39
CA VAL A 278 -13.43 14.04 7.17
C VAL A 278 -13.25 15.32 6.37
N ALA A 279 -12.00 15.64 6.03
CA ALA A 279 -11.68 16.66 5.05
C ALA A 279 -11.30 15.98 3.73
N ARG A 280 -12.02 16.32 2.66
CA ARG A 280 -11.80 15.77 1.32
C ARG A 280 -11.15 16.82 0.43
N GLU A 281 -10.04 16.45 -0.20
CA GLU A 281 -9.29 17.32 -1.10
C GLU A 281 -8.88 16.60 -2.39
N TYR A 282 -8.40 17.36 -3.37
CA TYR A 282 -8.15 16.88 -4.73
C TYR A 282 -6.66 16.91 -5.05
N ALA A 283 -6.22 15.88 -5.76
CA ALA A 283 -4.86 15.80 -6.24
C ALA A 283 -4.68 16.67 -7.49
N THR A 284 -3.57 17.41 -7.60
CA THR A 284 -3.38 18.40 -8.68
C THR A 284 -2.07 18.28 -9.45
N LYS A 285 -1.07 17.57 -8.91
CA LYS A 285 0.16 17.28 -9.63
C LYS A 285 0.78 15.95 -9.20
N LEU A 286 1.33 15.17 -10.14
CA LEU A 286 2.26 14.09 -9.81
C LEU A 286 3.70 14.61 -9.78
N PHE A 287 4.46 14.15 -8.80
CA PHE A 287 5.90 14.35 -8.79
C PHE A 287 6.59 13.18 -9.48
N TYR A 288 7.65 13.50 -10.23
CA TYR A 288 8.49 12.49 -10.85
C TYR A 288 9.04 11.53 -9.80
N THR A 289 8.93 10.25 -10.09
CA THR A 289 9.51 9.17 -9.30
C THR A 289 10.11 8.14 -10.26
N LYS A 290 11.23 7.54 -9.87
CA LYS A 290 11.97 6.60 -10.73
C LYS A 290 11.09 5.47 -11.29
N PRO A 291 11.21 5.09 -12.57
CA PRO A 291 10.42 4.01 -13.16
C PRO A 291 10.50 2.68 -12.41
N SER A 292 11.66 2.35 -11.84
CA SER A 292 11.89 1.13 -11.05
C SER A 292 11.29 1.17 -9.64
N SER A 293 10.84 2.34 -9.17
CA SER A 293 10.24 2.51 -7.86
C SER A 293 8.73 2.46 -7.97
N ASP A 294 8.07 1.65 -7.16
CA ASP A 294 6.61 1.61 -7.03
C ASP A 294 6.08 2.72 -6.11
N LYS A 295 6.88 3.75 -5.81
CA LYS A 295 6.50 4.88 -4.97
C LYS A 295 6.07 6.05 -5.84
N THR A 296 5.01 6.77 -5.45
CA THR A 296 4.60 8.03 -6.09
C THR A 296 4.23 9.07 -5.06
N PHE A 297 4.41 10.34 -5.42
CA PHE A 297 3.97 11.48 -4.61
C PHE A 297 3.03 12.33 -5.45
N LEU A 298 1.93 12.75 -4.84
CA LEU A 298 0.99 13.68 -5.44
C LEU A 298 0.87 14.95 -4.60
N LYS A 299 0.67 16.09 -5.25
CA LYS A 299 0.32 17.35 -4.59
C LYS A 299 -1.19 17.40 -4.36
N VAL A 300 -1.60 17.92 -3.22
CA VAL A 300 -3.01 18.16 -2.88
C VAL A 300 -3.21 19.65 -2.65
N THR A 301 -4.27 20.23 -3.23
CA THR A 301 -4.70 21.59 -2.90
C THR A 301 -5.50 21.59 -1.62
N ILE A 302 -5.23 22.55 -0.72
CA ILE A 302 -5.97 22.73 0.52
C ILE A 302 -6.88 23.94 0.40
N HIS A 303 -8.18 23.74 0.62
CA HIS A 303 -9.19 24.79 0.55
C HIS A 303 -9.58 25.36 1.92
N ASP A 304 -9.04 24.78 2.99
CA ASP A 304 -9.36 25.09 4.37
C ASP A 304 -8.07 25.41 5.15
N ALA A 305 -7.94 26.65 5.63
CA ALA A 305 -6.77 27.08 6.39
C ALA A 305 -6.63 26.31 7.71
N ASP A 306 -7.75 25.98 8.34
CA ASP A 306 -7.78 25.27 9.62
C ASP A 306 -7.28 23.83 9.43
N LEU A 307 -7.58 23.22 8.27
CA LEU A 307 -7.00 21.93 7.91
C LEU A 307 -5.48 22.00 7.86
N LEU A 308 -4.91 23.00 7.19
CA LEU A 308 -3.47 23.13 7.05
C LEU A 308 -2.77 23.31 8.42
N GLN A 309 -3.27 24.24 9.25
CA GLN A 309 -2.78 24.44 10.61
C GLN A 309 -2.87 23.15 11.45
N LYS A 310 -3.97 22.40 11.29
CA LYS A 310 -4.14 21.11 11.96
C LYS A 310 -3.11 20.08 11.51
N LEU A 311 -2.78 20.01 10.22
CA LEU A 311 -1.75 19.09 9.70
C LEU A 311 -0.36 19.43 10.26
N GLU A 312 -0.01 20.70 10.41
CA GLU A 312 1.22 21.17 11.06
C GLU A 312 1.32 20.75 12.52
N GLN A 313 0.23 20.97 13.26
CA GLN A 313 0.16 20.61 14.67
C GLN A 313 0.28 19.10 14.86
N ILE A 314 -0.31 18.31 13.96
CA ILE A 314 -0.17 16.85 13.94
C ILE A 314 1.29 16.46 13.69
N ASP A 315 1.97 17.08 12.73
CA ASP A 315 3.36 16.74 12.41
C ASP A 315 4.30 17.05 13.58
N THR A 316 4.12 18.22 14.20
CA THR A 316 4.83 18.62 15.42
C THR A 316 4.61 17.62 16.55
N ASN A 317 3.36 17.26 16.84
CA ASN A 317 3.03 16.31 17.89
C ASN A 317 3.61 14.92 17.61
N LYS A 318 3.56 14.45 16.36
CA LYS A 318 4.16 13.17 15.94
C LYS A 318 5.66 13.15 16.17
N CYS A 319 6.37 14.23 15.81
CA CYS A 319 7.80 14.37 16.06
C CYS A 319 8.12 14.34 17.57
N GLN A 320 7.33 15.03 18.40
CA GLN A 320 7.46 14.99 19.86
C GLN A 320 7.19 13.60 20.44
N CYS A 321 6.19 12.87 19.95
CA CYS A 321 5.91 11.50 20.36
C CYS A 321 7.08 10.57 20.01
N PHE A 322 7.67 10.70 18.81
CA PHE A 322 8.83 9.90 18.40
C PHE A 322 10.04 10.16 19.30
N GLN A 323 10.33 11.42 19.64
CA GLN A 323 11.45 11.79 20.51
C GLN A 323 11.35 11.20 21.93
N LYS A 324 10.14 10.86 22.38
CA LYS A 324 9.92 10.20 23.69
C LYS A 324 10.24 8.70 23.66
N LEU A 325 10.49 8.10 22.49
CA LEU A 325 10.80 6.67 22.37
C LEU A 325 12.27 6.40 22.74
N PRO A 326 12.53 5.60 23.80
CA PRO A 326 13.90 5.22 24.14
C PRO A 326 14.56 4.37 23.04
N PRO A 327 15.88 4.47 22.81
CA PRO A 327 16.59 3.63 21.83
C PRO A 327 16.39 2.12 22.02
N SER A 328 16.25 1.65 23.27
CA SER A 328 15.97 0.24 23.56
C SER A 328 14.58 -0.19 23.07
N VAL A 329 13.59 0.71 23.11
CA VAL A 329 12.24 0.48 22.59
C VAL A 329 12.26 0.49 21.07
N LEU A 330 12.95 1.46 20.45
CA LEU A 330 13.11 1.53 19.00
C LEU A 330 13.74 0.25 18.42
N ARG A 331 14.72 -0.33 19.11
CA ARG A 331 15.29 -1.63 18.76
C ARG A 331 14.29 -2.77 18.89
N ARG A 332 13.46 -2.81 19.95
CA ARG A 332 12.40 -3.83 20.06
C ARG A 332 11.31 -3.67 19.00
N MET A 333 10.98 -2.43 18.63
CA MET A 333 10.01 -2.13 17.59
C MET A 333 10.43 -2.62 16.20
N SER A 334 11.70 -2.93 15.94
CA SER A 334 12.12 -3.51 14.65
C SER A 334 11.69 -4.98 14.48
N ALA A 335 11.26 -5.65 15.55
CA ALA A 335 10.68 -6.99 15.46
C ALA A 335 9.22 -6.98 14.98
N PHE A 336 8.59 -5.81 14.87
CA PHE A 336 7.19 -5.65 14.53
C PHE A 336 7.00 -4.79 13.28
N ALA A 337 5.92 -5.07 12.56
CA ALA A 337 5.41 -4.22 11.50
C ALA A 337 4.00 -3.76 11.91
N ILE A 338 3.84 -2.48 12.19
CA ILE A 338 2.55 -1.91 12.59
C ILE A 338 2.02 -1.11 11.41
N VAL A 339 0.92 -1.58 10.81
CA VAL A 339 0.35 -0.99 9.60
C VAL A 339 -0.84 -0.12 9.98
N ILE A 340 -0.87 1.11 9.48
CA ILE A 340 -2.02 2.00 9.63
C ILE A 340 -2.62 2.25 8.26
N SER A 341 -3.83 1.75 8.01
CA SER A 341 -4.38 1.72 6.66
C SER A 341 -5.90 1.89 6.61
N HIS A 342 -6.41 2.10 5.40
CA HIS A 342 -7.81 2.03 5.04
C HIS A 342 -8.09 0.72 4.29
N PRO A 343 -8.20 -0.43 4.99
CA PRO A 343 -8.46 -1.70 4.34
C PRO A 343 -9.81 -1.63 3.60
N HIS A 344 -9.84 -2.06 2.34
CA HIS A 344 -10.95 -1.93 1.39
C HIS A 344 -11.44 -0.49 1.18
N GLY A 345 -10.66 0.52 1.59
CA GLY A 345 -11.12 1.91 1.63
C GLY A 345 -12.10 2.20 2.78
N LEU A 346 -12.23 1.29 3.75
CA LEU A 346 -13.03 1.46 4.97
C LEU A 346 -12.35 2.41 5.97
N PRO A 347 -13.04 2.77 7.08
CA PRO A 347 -12.45 3.60 8.11
C PRO A 347 -11.12 3.08 8.60
N LYS A 348 -10.24 4.00 8.97
CA LYS A 348 -8.85 3.72 9.33
C LYS A 348 -8.72 2.65 10.41
N LYS A 349 -7.83 1.70 10.16
CA LYS A 349 -7.50 0.59 11.06
C LYS A 349 -6.01 0.56 11.36
N VAL A 350 -5.68 -0.01 12.52
CA VAL A 350 -4.33 -0.39 12.92
C VAL A 350 -4.28 -1.91 12.95
N SER A 351 -3.26 -2.50 12.32
CA SER A 351 -2.94 -3.92 12.46
C SER A 351 -1.48 -4.09 12.90
N ILE A 352 -1.22 -5.15 13.65
CA ILE A 352 0.11 -5.44 14.21
C ILE A 352 0.49 -6.87 13.86
N GLY A 353 1.72 -7.03 13.38
CA GLY A 353 2.33 -8.32 13.14
C GLY A 353 3.83 -8.26 13.38
N ARG A 354 4.50 -9.37 13.11
CA ARG A 354 5.94 -9.55 13.27
C ARG A 354 6.65 -9.41 11.94
N VAL A 355 7.88 -8.91 12.04
CA VAL A 355 8.84 -9.00 10.95
C VAL A 355 9.34 -10.44 10.91
N VAL A 356 9.16 -11.08 9.76
CA VAL A 356 9.46 -12.50 9.56
C VAL A 356 10.86 -12.66 8.99
N LYS A 357 11.25 -11.83 8.01
CA LYS A 357 12.59 -11.83 7.44
C LYS A 357 12.94 -10.50 6.80
N VAL A 358 14.23 -10.21 6.70
CA VAL A 358 14.76 -9.06 5.96
C VAL A 358 15.72 -9.59 4.90
N THR A 359 15.51 -9.18 3.66
CA THR A 359 16.39 -9.51 2.53
C THR A 359 16.95 -8.22 1.94
N GLU A 360 18.13 -8.29 1.33
CA GLU A 360 18.76 -7.15 0.68
C GLU A 360 18.57 -7.25 -0.85
N GLU A 361 18.29 -6.13 -1.50
CA GLU A 361 18.18 -6.03 -2.95
C GLU A 361 19.01 -4.84 -3.47
N ASN A 362 19.34 -4.86 -4.76
CA ASN A 362 20.15 -3.84 -5.43
C ASN A 362 21.50 -3.63 -4.74
N LEU A 363 22.24 -4.69 -4.43
CA LEU A 363 23.60 -4.62 -3.90
C LEU A 363 24.61 -4.69 -5.03
N THR A 364 25.02 -3.53 -5.53
CA THR A 364 26.15 -3.37 -6.46
C THR A 364 27.13 -2.34 -5.89
N ASP A 365 28.38 -2.36 -6.35
CA ASP A 365 29.38 -1.36 -5.94
C ASP A 365 28.88 0.08 -6.15
N GLU A 366 28.20 0.33 -7.27
CA GLU A 366 27.56 1.62 -7.57
C GLU A 366 26.51 1.99 -6.52
N THR A 367 25.59 1.09 -6.20
CA THR A 367 24.55 1.36 -5.20
C THR A 367 25.11 1.56 -3.81
N ILE A 368 26.16 0.83 -3.43
CA ILE A 368 26.84 0.98 -2.15
C ILE A 368 27.51 2.37 -2.07
N ALA A 369 28.19 2.80 -3.14
CA ALA A 369 28.75 4.14 -3.23
C ALA A 369 27.66 5.22 -3.12
N ASN A 370 26.56 5.04 -3.85
CA ASN A 370 25.40 5.93 -3.78
C ASN A 370 24.79 6.00 -2.37
N ALA A 371 24.74 4.88 -1.64
CA ALA A 371 24.23 4.83 -0.27
C ALA A 371 25.10 5.66 0.70
N LYS A 372 26.42 5.59 0.53
CA LYS A 372 27.37 6.43 1.28
C LYS A 372 27.17 7.91 0.97
N SER A 373 27.05 8.27 -0.31
CA SER A 373 26.75 9.65 -0.70
C SER A 373 25.41 10.16 -0.15
N ALA A 374 24.38 9.29 -0.12
CA ALA A 374 23.09 9.64 0.49
C ALA A 374 23.22 9.85 2.01
N ALA A 375 23.99 9.01 2.70
CA ALA A 375 24.28 9.16 4.13
C ALA A 375 25.06 10.46 4.43
N ASP A 376 25.98 10.86 3.55
CA ASP A 376 26.71 12.13 3.68
C ASP A 376 25.79 13.35 3.51
N LEU A 377 24.94 13.36 2.48
CA LEU A 377 23.95 14.43 2.29
C LEU A 377 23.00 14.53 3.49
N GLU A 378 22.57 13.38 3.99
CA GLU A 378 21.75 13.32 5.18
C GLU A 378 22.46 13.91 6.40
N ARG A 379 23.72 13.55 6.61
CA ARG A 379 24.54 14.09 7.69
C ARG A 379 24.69 15.60 7.59
N ILE A 380 24.95 16.12 6.39
CA ILE A 380 25.07 17.57 6.15
C ILE A 380 23.77 18.28 6.55
N TRP A 381 22.63 17.80 6.04
CA TRP A 381 21.32 18.34 6.40
C TRP A 381 21.08 18.26 7.91
N PHE A 382 21.42 17.13 8.51
CA PHE A 382 21.20 16.90 9.91
C PHE A 382 21.96 17.91 10.78
N VAL A 383 23.22 18.19 10.45
CA VAL A 383 24.07 19.16 11.15
C VAL A 383 23.60 20.59 10.91
N SER A 384 23.30 20.93 9.65
CA SER A 384 23.02 22.32 9.28
C SER A 384 21.60 22.75 9.63
N ARG A 385 20.65 21.81 9.66
CA ARG A 385 19.20 22.04 9.72
C ARG A 385 18.68 23.00 8.64
N ARG A 386 19.47 23.26 7.59
CA ARG A 386 19.10 24.14 6.51
C ARG A 386 18.17 23.42 5.55
N GLU A 387 17.18 24.15 5.08
CA GLU A 387 16.21 23.63 4.12
C GLU A 387 16.85 23.21 2.80
N GLU A 388 17.83 23.97 2.32
CA GLU A 388 18.56 23.65 1.09
C GLU A 388 19.24 22.27 1.18
N ASP A 389 19.85 21.95 2.32
CA ASP A 389 20.50 20.66 2.52
C ASP A 389 19.48 19.51 2.61
N TYR A 390 18.29 19.77 3.19
CA TYR A 390 17.18 18.82 3.14
C TYR A 390 16.74 18.54 1.69
N ARG A 391 16.57 19.59 0.89
CA ARG A 391 16.21 19.45 -0.53
C ARG A 391 17.28 18.67 -1.30
N ASN A 392 18.56 18.93 -1.03
CA ASN A 392 19.67 18.19 -1.63
C ASN A 392 19.67 16.70 -1.23
N PHE A 393 19.44 16.41 0.04
CA PHE A 393 19.31 15.03 0.53
C PHE A 393 18.12 14.31 -0.14
N MET A 394 16.94 14.92 -0.15
CA MET A 394 15.74 14.35 -0.77
C MET A 394 15.91 14.18 -2.29
N ALA A 395 16.55 15.14 -2.96
CA ALA A 395 16.91 15.02 -4.37
C ALA A 395 17.89 13.87 -4.62
N GLY A 396 18.87 13.68 -3.74
CA GLY A 396 19.80 12.54 -3.75
C GLY A 396 19.06 11.21 -3.67
N LEU A 397 18.17 11.04 -2.67
CA LEU A 397 17.32 9.85 -2.55
C LEU A 397 16.47 9.58 -3.80
N GLY A 398 15.99 10.65 -4.45
CA GLY A 398 15.22 10.57 -5.69
C GLY A 398 16.04 10.23 -6.94
N LYS A 399 17.35 10.51 -6.95
CA LYS A 399 18.25 10.32 -8.10
C LYS A 399 19.10 9.05 -8.00
N PHE A 400 19.51 8.65 -6.80
CA PHE A 400 20.43 7.54 -6.58
C PHE A 400 19.76 6.18 -6.64
N ASN A 401 20.37 5.24 -7.36
CA ASN A 401 19.99 3.83 -7.24
C ASN A 401 20.61 3.33 -5.94
N LEU A 402 19.75 3.04 -4.96
CA LEU A 402 20.17 2.74 -3.60
C LEU A 402 19.91 1.25 -3.30
N PRO A 403 20.76 0.62 -2.49
CA PRO A 403 20.50 -0.68 -1.96
C PRO A 403 19.30 -0.57 -1.01
N VAL A 404 18.48 -1.61 -0.96
CA VAL A 404 17.25 -1.59 -0.17
C VAL A 404 17.13 -2.82 0.69
N TYR A 405 16.63 -2.62 1.91
CA TYR A 405 16.05 -3.69 2.70
C TYR A 405 14.64 -3.95 2.20
N LYS A 406 14.38 -5.17 1.77
CA LYS A 406 13.03 -5.71 1.61
C LYS A 406 12.66 -6.45 2.90
N VAL A 407 11.77 -5.83 3.66
CA VAL A 407 11.31 -6.33 4.95
C VAL A 407 10.00 -7.06 4.74
N TRP A 408 9.95 -8.32 5.17
CA TRP A 408 8.81 -9.21 5.05
C TRP A 408 8.15 -9.39 6.41
N TYR A 409 6.82 -9.34 6.45
CA TYR A 409 6.05 -9.36 7.69
C TYR A 409 4.69 -10.01 7.51
N ASP A 410 4.13 -10.51 8.61
CA ASP A 410 2.86 -11.24 8.66
C ASP A 410 1.65 -10.36 9.05
N THR A 411 1.87 -9.06 9.30
CA THR A 411 0.80 -8.12 9.69
C THR A 411 -0.37 -8.13 8.71
N PRO A 412 -1.62 -8.30 9.18
CA PRO A 412 -2.80 -8.29 8.32
C PRO A 412 -2.91 -7.02 7.48
N THR A 413 -3.08 -7.20 6.17
CA THR A 413 -3.37 -6.13 5.20
C THR A 413 -4.45 -6.58 4.23
N CYS A 414 -5.08 -5.64 3.53
CA CYS A 414 -6.07 -5.96 2.50
C CYS A 414 -5.87 -5.12 1.24
N GLN A 415 -6.72 -5.33 0.24
CA GLN A 415 -6.90 -4.32 -0.80
C GLN A 415 -7.16 -2.97 -0.11
N GLY A 416 -6.67 -1.86 -0.65
CA GLY A 416 -6.75 -0.57 0.05
C GLY A 416 -5.60 -0.28 1.03
N SER A 417 -4.82 -1.28 1.46
CA SER A 417 -3.65 -1.05 2.32
C SER A 417 -2.39 -0.61 1.57
N SER A 418 -2.35 -0.68 0.23
CA SER A 418 -1.22 -0.16 -0.56
C SER A 418 -0.97 1.30 -0.21
N GLY A 419 0.30 1.65 0.04
CA GLY A 419 0.72 3.00 0.38
C GLY A 419 0.55 3.36 1.86
N ALA A 420 0.01 2.45 2.67
CA ALA A 420 -0.13 2.62 4.10
C ALA A 420 1.24 2.79 4.78
N PRO A 421 1.40 3.74 5.71
CA PRO A 421 2.59 3.79 6.55
C PRO A 421 2.73 2.50 7.37
N VAL A 422 3.97 2.04 7.47
CA VAL A 422 4.37 0.91 8.30
C VAL A 422 5.37 1.41 9.32
N ILE A 423 5.01 1.35 10.61
CA ILE A 423 5.96 1.63 11.68
C ILE A 423 6.81 0.36 11.87
N PHE A 424 8.11 0.54 11.69
CA PHE A 424 9.13 -0.49 11.82
C PHE A 424 10.38 0.15 12.43
N GLY A 425 10.69 -0.17 13.68
CA GLY A 425 11.88 0.30 14.40
C GLY A 425 12.24 1.77 14.18
N ALA A 426 13.54 2.04 14.12
CA ALA A 426 14.10 3.31 13.69
C ALA A 426 15.53 3.08 13.19
N ARG A 427 16.06 4.07 12.49
CA ARG A 427 17.47 4.11 12.07
C ARG A 427 18.22 5.12 12.92
N GLN A 428 19.50 4.86 13.15
CA GLN A 428 20.40 5.80 13.79
C GLN A 428 21.35 6.39 12.74
N CYS A 429 21.52 7.70 12.73
CA CYS A 429 22.51 8.41 11.91
C CYS A 429 23.28 9.34 12.85
N ASN A 430 24.60 9.17 12.96
CA ASN A 430 25.46 9.98 13.84
C ASN A 430 24.94 10.11 15.28
N GLY A 431 24.53 9.00 15.88
CA GLY A 431 24.01 8.97 17.24
C GLY A 431 22.52 9.32 17.36
N ILE A 432 21.88 9.84 16.30
CA ILE A 432 20.52 10.35 16.38
C ILE A 432 19.54 9.45 15.67
N TRP A 433 18.44 9.13 16.37
CA TRP A 433 17.41 8.23 15.88
C TRP A 433 16.38 8.97 15.04
N GLY A 434 15.98 8.36 13.92
CA GLY A 434 14.88 8.81 13.07
C GLY A 434 14.02 7.63 12.62
N PRO A 435 12.71 7.84 12.38
CA PRO A 435 11.85 6.77 11.90
C PRO A 435 12.23 6.35 10.48
N TYR A 436 11.98 5.09 10.13
CA TYR A 436 12.01 4.69 8.73
C TYR A 436 10.79 5.26 7.99
N MET A 437 11.01 5.73 6.75
CA MET A 437 9.93 6.01 5.81
C MET A 437 9.49 4.71 5.12
N ALA A 438 8.82 3.84 5.86
CA ALA A 438 8.35 2.54 5.39
C ALA A 438 6.86 2.60 5.02
N PHE A 439 6.52 1.97 3.89
CA PHE A 439 5.17 1.96 3.34
C PHE A 439 4.84 0.60 2.75
N HIS A 440 3.64 0.07 3.04
CA HIS A 440 3.19 -1.21 2.54
C HIS A 440 3.24 -1.20 1.02
N SER A 441 4.03 -2.12 0.45
CA SER A 441 4.23 -2.21 -0.99
C SER A 441 3.28 -3.20 -1.61
N ALA A 442 3.42 -4.48 -1.25
CA ALA A 442 2.55 -5.53 -1.77
C ALA A 442 2.50 -6.73 -0.83
N TYR A 443 1.69 -7.71 -1.24
CA TYR A 443 1.58 -9.02 -0.64
C TYR A 443 2.05 -10.07 -1.65
N ASP A 444 2.91 -10.97 -1.18
CA ASP A 444 3.46 -12.05 -1.95
C ASP A 444 2.65 -13.34 -1.68
N VAL A 445 2.03 -13.86 -2.74
CA VAL A 445 1.09 -14.99 -2.62
C VAL A 445 1.78 -16.28 -2.23
N ASP A 446 3.01 -16.49 -2.71
CA ASP A 446 3.75 -17.74 -2.50
C ASP A 446 4.24 -17.85 -1.06
N SER A 447 4.86 -16.80 -0.54
CA SER A 447 5.30 -16.76 0.86
C SER A 447 4.19 -16.44 1.86
N LYS A 448 3.03 -15.96 1.38
CA LYS A 448 1.93 -15.44 2.20
C LYS A 448 2.35 -14.31 3.13
N LEU A 449 3.32 -13.50 2.71
CA LEU A 449 3.86 -12.39 3.49
C LEU A 449 3.64 -11.06 2.78
N ASN A 450 3.45 -10.03 3.59
CA ASN A 450 3.51 -8.66 3.13
C ASN A 450 4.96 -8.21 3.08
N TYR A 451 5.26 -7.20 2.27
CA TYR A 451 6.57 -6.57 2.31
C TYR A 451 6.52 -5.06 2.08
N PHE A 452 7.56 -4.39 2.56
CA PHE A 452 7.91 -3.03 2.18
C PHE A 452 9.40 -2.94 1.83
N LYS A 453 9.78 -1.85 1.15
CA LYS A 453 11.19 -1.55 0.85
C LYS A 453 11.62 -0.22 1.46
N VAL A 454 12.71 -0.25 2.21
CA VAL A 454 13.39 0.94 2.76
C VAL A 454 14.84 1.00 2.30
N VAL A 455 15.38 2.20 2.19
CA VAL A 455 16.79 2.42 1.83
C VAL A 455 17.67 1.79 2.89
N ARG A 456 18.69 1.04 2.43
CA ARG A 456 19.80 0.57 3.24
C ARG A 456 20.89 1.64 3.19
N PHE A 457 20.98 2.43 4.25
CA PHE A 457 22.12 3.33 4.42
C PHE A 457 23.35 2.51 4.80
N MET A 458 24.50 2.96 4.32
CA MET A 458 25.81 2.37 4.62
C MET A 458 26.60 3.40 5.39
N ASP A 459 27.15 2.99 6.53
CA ASP A 459 28.11 3.79 7.29
C ASP A 459 29.51 3.76 6.65
#